data_AF-A0A1D9DXX1-F1
#
_entry.id   AF-A0A1D9DXX1-F1
#
_cell.length_a   1.000
_cell.length_b   1.000
_cell.length_c   1.000
_cell.angle_alpha   90.00
_cell.angle_beta   90.00
_cell.angle_gamma   90.00
#
_symmetry.space_group_name_H-M   'P 1'
#
loop_
_entity.id
_entity.type
_entity.pdbx_description
1 polymer ?
#
loop_
_entity_poly.entity_id
_entity_poly.type
_entity_poly.pdbx_seq_one_letter_code
_entity_poly.pdbx_strand_id
1 'polypeptide(L)'
;MFRRFLAVAVSAVVALSLSGCLAPSEPLVDKIFGSQLSPLRIATDKVQPNCAASPFGCSNPLYDIPFYSDSSAKPADVCRSVIELQREIGMVAYSVEGAAAGIAPAENQPLIDFCVAGFEPGIKLDDGSMLYQGFVLYDDGANDGLGKVTVIQRRDDKSFVVVFSLGRDPSRIGSINFGEKPRHLTADEIANADEMQKIAAKTQQFANGLLGESETAAKTKIEDAGYSWRIAHRDGQDFALTEDYSPTRINLFIRSNRVFDATVW
;
A
#
# COMPACT_ATOMS: atom_id res chain seq x y z
N MET A 1 -56.81 -35.81 -52.45
CA MET A 1 -56.53 -34.73 -53.42
C MET A 1 -55.75 -33.64 -52.68
N PHE A 2 -54.50 -33.38 -53.10
CA PHE A 2 -53.69 -32.17 -52.89
C PHE A 2 -53.34 -31.62 -51.48
N ARG A 3 -52.05 -31.85 -51.10
CA ARG A 3 -50.99 -30.89 -50.68
C ARG A 3 -51.37 -29.45 -50.24
N ARG A 4 -50.76 -28.99 -49.13
CA ARG A 4 -49.87 -27.78 -48.92
C ARG A 4 -49.88 -27.38 -47.42
N PHE A 5 -48.77 -27.40 -46.66
CA PHE A 5 -47.57 -26.53 -46.56
C PHE A 5 -47.66 -25.41 -45.49
N LEU A 6 -46.61 -25.34 -44.63
CA LEU A 6 -46.15 -24.22 -43.75
C LEU A 6 -47.02 -23.86 -42.53
N ALA A 7 -46.55 -23.44 -41.34
CA ALA A 7 -45.26 -22.91 -40.85
C ALA A 7 -45.21 -22.99 -39.29
N VAL A 8 -44.07 -23.38 -38.70
CA VAL A 8 -43.16 -22.56 -37.84
C VAL A 8 -43.55 -22.40 -36.35
N ALA A 9 -42.76 -23.11 -35.52
CA ALA A 9 -42.03 -22.71 -34.29
C ALA A 9 -42.73 -22.19 -33.02
N VAL A 10 -41.95 -22.26 -31.93
CA VAL A 10 -42.14 -21.74 -30.56
C VAL A 10 -42.83 -22.78 -29.66
N SER A 11 -42.15 -23.46 -28.73
CA SER A 11 -41.26 -22.94 -27.69
C SER A 11 -40.25 -24.00 -27.24
N ALA A 12 -38.96 -23.78 -27.50
CA ALA A 12 -37.92 -24.35 -26.64
C ALA A 12 -37.83 -23.44 -25.41
N VAL A 13 -38.37 -23.89 -24.28
CA VAL A 13 -38.11 -23.26 -22.98
C VAL A 13 -36.63 -23.46 -22.71
N VAL A 14 -35.85 -22.42 -23.03
CA VAL A 14 -34.46 -22.31 -22.62
C VAL A 14 -34.45 -22.26 -21.10
N ALA A 15 -34.13 -23.38 -20.49
CA ALA A 15 -33.63 -23.42 -19.13
C ALA A 15 -32.25 -22.74 -19.12
N LEU A 16 -32.24 -21.40 -19.13
CA LEU A 16 -31.11 -20.63 -18.64
C LEU A 16 -31.10 -20.85 -17.13
N SER A 17 -30.44 -21.94 -16.73
CA SER A 17 -29.96 -22.10 -15.38
C SER A 17 -29.24 -20.80 -15.02
N LEU A 18 -29.75 -20.13 -13.99
CA LEU A 18 -29.04 -19.15 -13.20
C LEU A 18 -27.82 -19.87 -12.58
N SER A 19 -26.80 -20.16 -13.39
CA SER A 19 -25.44 -20.26 -12.88
C SER A 19 -25.11 -18.86 -12.42
N GLY A 20 -25.38 -18.57 -11.15
CA GLY A 20 -24.77 -17.42 -10.49
C GLY A 20 -23.30 -17.43 -10.91
N CYS A 21 -22.84 -16.32 -11.48
CA CYS A 21 -21.50 -16.19 -12.03
C CYS A 21 -20.48 -16.46 -10.92
N LEU A 22 -20.14 -17.74 -10.72
CA LEU A 22 -18.89 -18.12 -10.10
C LEU A 22 -17.86 -17.63 -11.10
N ALA A 23 -17.23 -16.50 -10.76
CA ALA A 23 -16.06 -16.05 -11.51
C ALA A 23 -15.13 -17.27 -11.65
N PRO A 24 -14.64 -17.58 -12.85
CA PRO A 24 -13.69 -18.68 -13.02
C PRO A 24 -12.59 -18.53 -11.98
N SER A 25 -12.25 -19.61 -11.28
CA SER A 25 -11.18 -19.54 -10.28
C SER A 25 -9.89 -19.14 -11.00
N GLU A 26 -9.18 -18.16 -10.45
CA GLU A 26 -7.89 -17.73 -10.99
C GLU A 26 -6.85 -18.79 -10.57
N PRO A 27 -6.22 -19.55 -11.49
CA PRO A 27 -5.40 -20.71 -11.12
C PRO A 27 -4.25 -20.39 -10.16
N LEU A 28 -3.74 -19.16 -10.24
CA LEU A 28 -2.68 -18.70 -9.35
C LEU A 28 -3.19 -18.43 -7.93
N VAL A 29 -4.42 -17.95 -7.78
CA VAL A 29 -5.08 -17.82 -6.47
C VAL A 29 -5.21 -19.19 -5.83
N ASP A 30 -5.65 -20.19 -6.60
CA ASP A 30 -5.76 -21.57 -6.13
C ASP A 30 -4.39 -22.15 -5.74
N LYS A 31 -3.33 -21.87 -6.53
CA LYS A 31 -1.95 -22.27 -6.22
C LYS A 31 -1.48 -21.71 -4.87
N ILE A 32 -1.64 -20.39 -4.66
CA ILE A 32 -1.19 -19.74 -3.42
C ILE A 32 -2.02 -20.24 -2.24
N PHE A 33 -3.35 -20.29 -2.38
CA PHE A 33 -4.27 -20.78 -1.34
C PHE A 33 -3.95 -22.21 -0.91
N GLY A 34 -3.58 -23.09 -1.84
CA GLY A 34 -3.19 -24.47 -1.57
C GLY A 34 -1.74 -24.67 -1.11
N SER A 35 -0.93 -23.60 -1.04
CA SER A 35 0.50 -23.70 -0.72
C SER A 35 0.74 -23.99 0.77
N GLN A 36 1.68 -24.88 1.06
CA GLN A 36 2.12 -25.18 2.42
C GLN A 36 3.31 -24.28 2.79
N LEU A 37 3.04 -23.18 3.48
CA LEU A 37 4.03 -22.15 3.81
C LEU A 37 4.52 -22.22 5.27
N SER A 38 4.85 -23.41 5.79
CA SER A 38 5.29 -23.55 7.20
C SER A 38 6.41 -22.57 7.55
N PRO A 39 6.30 -21.76 8.63
CA PRO A 39 5.39 -21.94 9.78
C PRO A 39 4.02 -21.25 9.63
N LEU A 40 3.74 -20.62 8.48
CA LEU A 40 2.50 -19.94 8.20
C LEU A 40 1.34 -20.91 7.96
N ARG A 41 0.15 -20.47 8.34
CA ARG A 41 -1.13 -21.17 8.12
C ARG A 41 -2.12 -20.22 7.49
N ILE A 42 -2.91 -20.73 6.58
CA ILE A 42 -3.95 -19.94 5.94
C ILE A 42 -5.02 -19.54 6.96
N ALA A 43 -5.50 -18.31 6.84
CA ALA A 43 -6.44 -17.75 7.82
C ALA A 43 -7.91 -18.02 7.52
N THR A 44 -8.19 -18.46 6.31
CA THR A 44 -9.53 -18.53 5.75
C THR A 44 -9.73 -19.87 5.07
N ASP A 45 -10.95 -20.37 5.12
CA ASP A 45 -11.38 -21.58 4.45
C ASP A 45 -11.68 -21.36 2.96
N LYS A 46 -11.79 -20.10 2.54
CA LYS A 46 -12.02 -19.69 1.14
C LYS A 46 -11.41 -18.33 0.83
N VAL A 47 -11.00 -18.12 -0.42
CA VAL A 47 -10.65 -16.80 -0.94
C VAL A 47 -11.88 -16.19 -1.60
N GLN A 48 -12.27 -14.99 -1.19
CA GLN A 48 -13.33 -14.23 -1.85
C GLN A 48 -12.71 -13.08 -2.65
N PRO A 49 -13.12 -12.87 -3.91
CA PRO A 49 -12.72 -11.69 -4.65
C PRO A 49 -13.31 -10.45 -3.97
N ASN A 50 -12.46 -9.48 -3.66
CA ASN A 50 -12.86 -8.13 -3.34
C ASN A 50 -13.18 -7.41 -4.66
N CYS A 51 -14.43 -7.06 -4.87
CA CYS A 51 -14.91 -6.39 -6.07
C CYS A 51 -15.22 -4.92 -5.74
N ALA A 52 -14.70 -3.98 -6.54
CA ALA A 52 -15.21 -2.62 -6.49
C ALA A 52 -16.72 -2.63 -6.74
N ALA A 53 -17.49 -1.83 -5.98
CA ALA A 53 -18.95 -1.84 -6.00
C ALA A 53 -19.48 -1.53 -7.41
N SER A 54 -19.72 -2.58 -8.19
CA SER A 54 -20.31 -2.53 -9.53
C SER A 54 -21.56 -3.40 -9.56
N PRO A 55 -22.71 -2.87 -10.01
CA PRO A 55 -23.95 -3.63 -10.12
C PRO A 55 -23.91 -4.70 -11.23
N PHE A 56 -22.86 -4.74 -12.06
CA PHE A 56 -22.75 -5.61 -13.24
C PHE A 56 -21.76 -6.78 -13.09
N GLY A 57 -21.32 -7.08 -11.86
CA GLY A 57 -20.40 -8.19 -11.57
C GLY A 57 -18.95 -7.76 -11.39
N CYS A 58 -18.09 -8.72 -11.05
CA CYS A 58 -16.70 -8.50 -10.69
C CYS A 58 -15.78 -8.58 -11.91
N SER A 59 -15.69 -7.49 -12.68
CA SER A 59 -14.84 -7.47 -13.89
C SER A 59 -13.35 -7.46 -13.56
N ASN A 60 -12.96 -6.87 -12.42
CA ASN A 60 -11.57 -6.74 -11.98
C ASN A 60 -11.44 -7.16 -10.50
N PRO A 61 -11.50 -8.47 -10.18
CA PRO A 61 -11.34 -8.93 -8.82
C PRO A 61 -9.95 -8.60 -8.27
N LEU A 62 -9.90 -8.26 -6.97
CA LEU A 62 -8.69 -8.24 -6.16
C LEU A 62 -8.82 -9.39 -5.16
N TYR A 63 -7.80 -10.21 -5.03
CA TYR A 63 -7.79 -11.34 -4.11
C TYR A 63 -6.76 -11.09 -3.03
N ASP A 64 -7.17 -11.16 -1.77
CA ASP A 64 -6.28 -11.11 -0.63
C ASP A 64 -6.26 -12.48 0.06
N ILE A 65 -5.08 -13.07 0.16
CA ILE A 65 -4.89 -14.42 0.73
C ILE A 65 -4.00 -14.27 1.98
N PRO A 66 -4.61 -14.11 3.17
CA PRO A 66 -3.89 -13.93 4.40
C PRO A 66 -3.40 -15.26 4.99
N PHE A 67 -2.16 -15.26 5.43
CA PHE A 67 -1.53 -16.29 6.22
C PHE A 67 -1.04 -15.71 7.54
N TYR A 68 -1.04 -16.54 8.59
CA TYR A 68 -0.60 -16.17 9.92
C TYR A 68 0.37 -17.19 10.49
N SER A 69 1.28 -16.77 11.35
CA SER A 69 2.06 -17.66 12.21
C SER A 69 1.69 -17.46 13.68
N ASP A 70 2.09 -18.40 14.53
CA ASP A 70 2.20 -18.12 15.96
C ASP A 70 3.47 -17.30 16.28
N SER A 71 3.62 -16.92 17.55
CA SER A 71 4.73 -16.12 18.05
C SER A 71 6.07 -16.86 18.14
N SER A 72 6.09 -18.18 17.91
CA SER A 72 7.30 -19.01 17.92
C SER A 72 7.99 -19.07 16.56
N ALA A 73 7.31 -18.62 15.50
CA ALA A 73 7.86 -18.58 14.16
C ALA A 73 9.12 -17.72 14.07
N LYS A 74 10.15 -18.28 13.43
CA LYS A 74 11.41 -17.55 13.20
C LYS A 74 11.29 -16.73 11.92
N PRO A 75 11.78 -15.47 11.91
CA PRO A 75 11.73 -14.65 10.70
C PRO A 75 12.40 -15.32 9.49
N ALA A 76 13.53 -16.01 9.70
CA ALA A 76 14.23 -16.69 8.62
C ALA A 76 13.38 -17.77 7.93
N ASP A 77 12.55 -18.49 8.68
CA ASP A 77 11.68 -19.54 8.14
C ASP A 77 10.51 -18.90 7.37
N VAL A 78 9.87 -17.88 7.95
CA VAL A 78 8.79 -17.12 7.28
C VAL A 78 9.28 -16.46 5.99
N CYS A 79 10.37 -15.70 6.06
CA CYS A 79 10.97 -15.01 4.91
C CYS A 79 11.32 -16.00 3.80
N ARG A 80 11.96 -17.13 4.13
CA ARG A 80 12.33 -18.16 3.17
C ARG A 80 11.11 -18.71 2.45
N SER A 81 10.10 -19.19 3.19
CA SER A 81 8.91 -19.80 2.58
C SER A 81 8.15 -18.84 1.68
N VAL A 82 8.02 -17.57 2.08
CA VAL A 82 7.33 -16.56 1.27
C VAL A 82 8.14 -16.19 0.03
N ILE A 83 9.45 -15.98 0.16
CA ILE A 83 10.32 -15.63 -0.98
C ILE A 83 10.40 -16.77 -1.99
N GLU A 84 10.49 -18.02 -1.54
CA GLU A 84 10.49 -19.19 -2.42
C GLU A 84 9.19 -19.28 -3.24
N LEU A 85 8.01 -19.14 -2.60
CA LEU A 85 6.75 -19.10 -3.34
C LEU A 85 6.69 -17.89 -4.28
N GLN A 86 7.13 -16.72 -3.84
CA GLN A 86 7.12 -15.49 -4.64
C GLN A 86 7.96 -15.61 -5.92
N ARG A 87 9.13 -16.26 -5.84
CA ARG A 87 9.95 -16.59 -7.01
C ARG A 87 9.23 -17.48 -8.00
N GLU A 88 8.55 -18.51 -7.51
CA GLU A 88 7.79 -19.41 -8.38
C GLU A 88 6.63 -18.72 -9.11
N ILE A 89 6.15 -17.59 -8.58
CA ILE A 89 5.01 -16.84 -9.14
C ILE A 89 5.42 -15.52 -9.80
N GLY A 90 6.71 -15.31 -10.04
CA GLY A 90 7.21 -14.28 -10.96
C GLY A 90 7.92 -13.07 -10.34
N MET A 91 8.02 -12.98 -9.00
CA MET A 91 8.56 -11.82 -8.28
C MET A 91 9.75 -11.12 -8.95
N VAL A 92 9.61 -9.81 -9.16
CA VAL A 92 10.57 -8.94 -9.86
C VAL A 92 11.21 -7.88 -8.98
N ALA A 93 10.56 -7.48 -7.88
CA ALA A 93 11.04 -6.38 -7.04
C ALA A 93 10.74 -6.60 -5.54
N TYR A 94 11.40 -5.82 -4.70
CA TYR A 94 11.22 -5.86 -3.25
C TYR A 94 11.42 -4.48 -2.61
N SER A 95 10.86 -4.26 -1.42
CA SER A 95 11.08 -3.04 -0.63
C SER A 95 10.87 -3.28 0.86
N VAL A 96 11.28 -2.30 1.68
CA VAL A 96 10.63 -2.08 2.98
C VAL A 96 9.23 -1.52 2.74
N GLU A 97 8.27 -1.83 3.60
CA GLU A 97 6.93 -1.26 3.53
C GLU A 97 6.98 0.28 3.55
N GLY A 98 6.32 0.92 2.58
CA GLY A 98 6.32 2.38 2.42
C GLY A 98 7.57 2.98 1.74
N ALA A 99 8.59 2.18 1.43
CA ALA A 99 9.80 2.64 0.73
C ALA A 99 9.75 2.37 -0.78
N ALA A 100 10.64 3.03 -1.53
CA ALA A 100 10.86 2.71 -2.93
C ALA A 100 11.38 1.27 -3.12
N ALA A 101 10.98 0.65 -4.23
CA ALA A 101 11.36 -0.70 -4.57
C ALA A 101 12.70 -0.78 -5.30
N GLY A 102 13.41 -1.87 -5.06
CA GLY A 102 14.59 -2.29 -5.82
C GLY A 102 14.29 -3.53 -6.64
N ILE A 103 15.09 -3.74 -7.68
CA ILE A 103 15.04 -4.98 -8.48
C ILE A 103 15.47 -6.15 -7.59
N ALA A 104 14.68 -7.22 -7.59
CA ALA A 104 15.03 -8.42 -6.86
C ALA A 104 16.34 -9.02 -7.41
N PRO A 105 17.33 -9.36 -6.55
CA PRO A 105 18.53 -10.07 -6.99
C PRO A 105 18.16 -11.42 -7.61
N ALA A 106 19.07 -12.13 -8.28
CA ALA A 106 18.76 -13.46 -8.81
C ALA A 106 18.66 -14.53 -7.70
N GLU A 107 19.50 -14.40 -6.67
CA GLU A 107 19.60 -15.32 -5.56
C GLU A 107 18.56 -15.02 -4.46
N ASN A 108 18.12 -16.05 -3.74
CA ASN A 108 17.17 -15.87 -2.64
C ASN A 108 17.84 -15.39 -1.35
N GLN A 109 19.07 -15.81 -1.07
CA GLN A 109 19.70 -15.54 0.23
C GLN A 109 19.81 -14.04 0.55
N PRO A 110 20.22 -13.15 -0.38
CA PRO A 110 20.25 -11.71 -0.09
C PRO A 110 18.88 -11.11 0.24
N LEU A 111 17.79 -11.63 -0.35
CA LEU A 111 16.42 -11.20 -0.01
C LEU A 111 15.99 -11.74 1.34
N ILE A 112 16.34 -12.98 1.66
CA ILE A 112 16.04 -13.60 2.95
C ILE A 112 16.74 -12.80 4.05
N ASP A 113 18.03 -12.50 3.89
CA ASP A 113 18.82 -11.73 4.86
C ASP A 113 18.23 -10.32 5.04
N PHE A 114 17.84 -9.68 3.93
CA PHE A 114 17.17 -8.38 3.96
C PHE A 114 15.83 -8.45 4.70
N CYS A 115 14.98 -9.43 4.39
CA CYS A 115 13.70 -9.64 5.03
C CYS A 115 13.86 -9.86 6.55
N VAL A 116 14.80 -10.73 6.96
CA VAL A 116 15.09 -11.01 8.37
C VAL A 116 15.55 -9.75 9.11
N ALA A 117 16.40 -8.93 8.50
CA ALA A 117 16.90 -7.70 9.10
C ALA A 117 15.80 -6.67 9.42
N GLY A 118 14.64 -6.72 8.75
CA GLY A 118 13.47 -5.89 9.08
C GLY A 118 12.75 -6.34 10.35
N PHE A 119 12.91 -7.61 10.73
CA PHE A 119 12.17 -8.25 11.82
C PHE A 119 13.02 -8.54 13.06
N GLU A 120 14.35 -8.52 12.96
CA GLU A 120 15.27 -8.77 14.08
C GLU A 120 16.44 -7.78 14.09
N PRO A 121 16.76 -7.16 15.25
CA PRO A 121 16.12 -7.35 16.57
C PRO A 121 14.76 -6.64 16.74
N GLY A 122 14.31 -5.87 15.75
CA GLY A 122 13.21 -4.89 15.90
C GLY A 122 13.72 -3.58 16.52
N ILE A 123 12.93 -2.51 16.38
CA ILE A 123 13.28 -1.17 16.84
C ILE A 123 12.35 -0.80 17.99
N LYS A 124 12.91 -0.54 19.17
CA LYS A 124 12.12 -0.11 20.32
C LYS A 124 11.81 1.38 20.18
N LEU A 125 10.52 1.72 20.17
CA LEU A 125 10.05 3.10 20.12
C LEU A 125 10.02 3.75 21.52
N ASP A 126 9.87 5.07 21.57
CA ASP A 126 9.84 5.87 22.81
C ASP A 126 8.70 5.45 23.76
N ASP A 127 7.57 4.98 23.23
CA ASP A 127 6.43 4.48 23.99
C ASP A 127 6.62 3.04 24.51
N GLY A 128 7.76 2.42 24.19
CA GLY A 128 8.13 1.07 24.58
C GLY A 128 7.63 -0.04 23.65
N SER A 129 6.84 0.28 22.64
CA SER A 129 6.42 -0.68 21.60
C SER A 129 7.59 -1.09 20.70
N MET A 130 7.42 -2.18 19.96
CA MET A 130 8.42 -2.69 19.03
C MET A 130 7.96 -2.45 17.59
N LEU A 131 8.70 -1.62 16.86
CA LEU A 131 8.53 -1.48 15.42
C LEU A 131 9.34 -2.56 14.70
N TYR A 132 8.65 -3.26 13.80
CA TYR A 132 9.27 -4.14 12.82
C TYR A 132 9.05 -3.57 11.43
N GLN A 133 10.11 -3.46 10.65
CA GLN A 133 10.05 -2.89 9.31
C GLN A 133 9.49 -3.95 8.36
N GLY A 134 8.23 -3.77 7.94
CA GLY A 134 7.54 -4.67 7.02
C GLY A 134 8.31 -4.87 5.72
N PHE A 135 8.10 -6.02 5.09
CA PHE A 135 8.78 -6.40 3.86
C PHE A 135 7.77 -6.63 2.74
N VAL A 136 8.02 -6.03 1.58
CA VAL A 136 7.10 -6.09 0.43
C VAL A 136 7.79 -6.72 -0.76
N LEU A 137 7.09 -7.63 -1.43
CA LEU A 137 7.52 -8.33 -2.63
C LEU A 137 6.53 -8.02 -3.75
N TYR A 138 7.05 -7.78 -4.96
CA TYR A 138 6.24 -7.33 -6.09
C TYR A 138 6.46 -8.19 -7.32
N ASP A 139 5.39 -8.39 -8.09
CA ASP A 139 5.37 -8.84 -9.48
C ASP A 139 4.46 -7.91 -10.28
N ASP A 140 4.92 -7.50 -11.47
CA ASP A 140 4.23 -6.53 -12.32
C ASP A 140 3.18 -7.16 -13.25
N GLY A 141 3.00 -8.48 -13.19
CA GLY A 141 2.08 -9.23 -14.03
C GLY A 141 2.52 -9.36 -15.49
N ALA A 142 3.77 -9.03 -15.85
CA ALA A 142 4.24 -9.13 -17.23
C ALA A 142 4.15 -10.57 -17.78
N ASN A 143 4.21 -11.57 -16.90
CA ASN A 143 4.20 -13.00 -17.29
C ASN A 143 2.79 -13.60 -17.46
N ASP A 144 1.80 -13.15 -16.68
CA ASP A 144 0.48 -13.80 -16.57
C ASP A 144 -0.72 -12.81 -16.55
N GLY A 145 -0.44 -11.51 -16.64
CA GLY A 145 -1.44 -10.45 -16.60
C GLY A 145 -2.05 -10.23 -15.21
N LEU A 146 -1.42 -10.71 -14.13
CA LEU A 146 -1.83 -10.51 -12.75
C LEU A 146 -0.73 -9.78 -11.99
N GLY A 147 -0.96 -8.54 -11.58
CA GLY A 147 -0.08 -7.88 -10.63
C GLY A 147 -0.17 -8.56 -9.27
N LYS A 148 0.96 -8.65 -8.56
CA LYS A 148 1.04 -9.31 -7.25
C LYS A 148 1.83 -8.44 -6.29
N VAL A 149 1.28 -8.26 -5.09
CA VAL A 149 1.96 -7.60 -3.99
C VAL A 149 1.86 -8.52 -2.79
N THR A 150 2.97 -8.77 -2.13
CA THR A 150 2.98 -9.55 -0.90
C THR A 150 3.64 -8.78 0.20
N VAL A 151 2.89 -8.60 1.28
CA VAL A 151 3.32 -7.88 2.46
C VAL A 151 3.55 -8.89 3.58
N ILE A 152 4.74 -8.86 4.16
CA ILE A 152 5.12 -9.61 5.36
C ILE A 152 5.24 -8.60 6.50
N GLN A 153 4.46 -8.80 7.56
CA GLN A 153 4.49 -7.99 8.77
C GLN A 153 4.73 -8.88 9.97
N ARG A 154 5.54 -8.39 10.92
CA ARG A 154 5.68 -8.96 12.25
C ARG A 154 4.99 -8.03 13.25
N ARG A 155 4.16 -8.60 14.10
CA ARG A 155 3.43 -7.87 15.15
C ARG A 155 4.21 -7.84 16.45
N ASP A 156 3.80 -6.97 17.37
CA ASP A 156 4.37 -6.84 18.72
C ASP A 156 4.33 -8.14 19.53
N ASP A 157 3.31 -8.98 19.30
CA ASP A 157 3.19 -10.31 19.90
C ASP A 157 4.12 -11.37 19.26
N LYS A 158 4.99 -10.93 18.33
CA LYS A 158 5.95 -11.71 17.54
C LYS A 158 5.33 -12.63 16.49
N SER A 159 4.01 -12.66 16.34
CA SER A 159 3.35 -13.36 15.24
C SER A 159 3.59 -12.67 13.90
N PHE A 160 3.48 -13.42 12.82
CA PHE A 160 3.54 -12.88 11.46
C PHE A 160 2.16 -12.84 10.82
N VAL A 161 1.96 -11.82 9.99
CA VAL A 161 0.90 -11.72 9.00
C VAL A 161 1.56 -11.63 7.64
N VAL A 162 1.12 -12.47 6.72
CA VAL A 162 1.54 -12.41 5.33
C VAL A 162 0.30 -12.32 4.47
N VAL A 163 0.19 -11.30 3.63
CA VAL A 163 -0.94 -11.14 2.71
C VAL A 163 -0.41 -11.18 1.30
N PHE A 164 -0.89 -12.16 0.52
CA PHE A 164 -0.72 -12.16 -0.93
C PHE A 164 -1.92 -11.47 -1.56
N SER A 165 -1.69 -10.32 -2.17
CA SER A 165 -2.67 -9.57 -2.95
C SER A 165 -2.44 -9.82 -4.43
N LEU A 166 -3.49 -10.15 -5.18
CA LEU A 166 -3.43 -10.36 -6.63
C LEU A 166 -4.57 -9.67 -7.36
N GLY A 167 -4.28 -9.03 -8.48
CA GLY A 167 -5.31 -8.40 -9.30
C GLY A 167 -4.85 -8.04 -10.71
N ARG A 168 -5.80 -7.93 -11.63
CA ARG A 168 -5.53 -7.50 -13.02
C ARG A 168 -5.56 -5.97 -13.19
N ASP A 169 -6.07 -5.26 -12.19
CA ASP A 169 -6.21 -3.80 -12.19
C ASP A 169 -5.03 -3.16 -11.45
N PRO A 170 -4.07 -2.53 -12.16
CA PRO A 170 -2.91 -1.88 -11.57
C PRO A 170 -3.28 -0.81 -10.54
N SER A 171 -4.44 -0.16 -10.70
CA SER A 171 -4.90 0.88 -9.76
C SER A 171 -5.33 0.31 -8.42
N ARG A 172 -5.65 -0.98 -8.36
CA ARG A 172 -6.07 -1.68 -7.14
C ARG A 172 -4.93 -2.40 -6.45
N ILE A 173 -4.04 -3.02 -7.23
CA ILE A 173 -2.89 -3.74 -6.68
C ILE A 173 -1.74 -2.78 -6.29
N GLY A 174 -1.68 -1.61 -6.94
CA GLY A 174 -0.63 -0.61 -6.74
C GLY A 174 0.47 -0.70 -7.80
N SER A 175 1.14 0.42 -8.04
CA SER A 175 2.30 0.51 -8.93
C SER A 175 3.60 0.19 -8.18
N ILE A 176 4.57 -0.38 -8.89
CA ILE A 176 5.94 -0.55 -8.35
C ILE A 176 6.69 0.77 -8.50
N ASN A 177 6.95 1.43 -7.37
CA ASN A 177 7.69 2.69 -7.34
C ASN A 177 9.19 2.40 -7.18
N PHE A 178 9.89 2.21 -8.29
CA PHE A 178 11.33 1.97 -8.28
C PHE A 178 12.13 3.20 -7.83
N GLY A 179 13.18 2.98 -7.06
CA GLY A 179 14.07 4.05 -6.60
C GLY A 179 15.45 3.55 -6.20
N GLU A 180 16.03 4.17 -5.18
CA GLU A 180 17.31 3.72 -4.61
C GLU A 180 17.22 2.29 -4.09
N LYS A 181 18.39 1.65 -3.93
CA LYS A 181 18.48 0.30 -3.38
C LYS A 181 17.78 0.26 -2.01
N PRO A 182 16.80 -0.65 -1.80
CA PRO A 182 16.10 -0.74 -0.53
C PRO A 182 17.07 -0.92 0.63
N ARG A 183 16.78 -0.23 1.73
CA ARG A 183 17.48 -0.33 3.01
C ARG A 183 16.49 -0.20 4.16
N HIS A 184 16.86 -0.78 5.29
CA HIS A 184 16.17 -0.53 6.56
C HIS A 184 16.55 0.83 7.12
N LEU A 185 15.59 1.47 7.76
CA LEU A 185 15.82 2.66 8.57
C LEU A 185 16.45 2.27 9.91
N THR A 186 17.28 3.15 10.44
CA THR A 186 17.82 3.02 11.80
C THR A 186 16.82 3.55 12.83
N ALA A 187 17.05 3.20 14.11
CA ALA A 187 16.26 3.75 15.21
C ALA A 187 16.30 5.29 15.23
N ASP A 188 17.48 5.88 15.02
CA ASP A 188 17.67 7.33 14.98
C ASP A 188 16.91 7.97 13.82
N GLU A 189 16.90 7.34 12.64
CA GLU A 189 16.15 7.86 11.49
C GLU A 189 14.64 7.86 11.73
N ILE A 190 14.12 6.81 12.37
CA ILE A 190 12.70 6.72 12.74
C ILE A 190 12.36 7.75 13.83
N ALA A 191 13.19 7.86 14.87
CA ALA A 191 13.00 8.84 15.93
C ALA A 191 13.02 10.28 15.40
N ASN A 192 13.96 10.60 14.51
CA ASN A 192 14.04 11.90 13.86
C ASN A 192 12.81 12.18 12.98
N ALA A 193 12.29 11.18 12.26
CA ALA A 193 11.08 11.33 11.46
C ALA A 193 9.86 11.63 12.34
N ASP A 194 9.69 10.92 13.46
CA ASP A 194 8.63 11.17 14.45
C ASP A 194 8.77 12.57 15.09
N GLU A 195 9.99 12.99 15.45
CA GLU A 195 10.24 14.35 15.93
C GLU A 195 9.85 15.41 14.89
N MET A 196 10.25 15.23 13.64
CA MET A 196 9.85 16.14 12.55
C MET A 196 8.35 16.21 12.36
N GLN A 197 7.62 15.09 12.50
CA GLN A 197 6.15 15.07 12.45
C GLN A 197 5.54 15.81 13.66
N LYS A 198 6.07 15.63 14.87
CA LYS A 198 5.64 16.36 16.07
C LYS A 198 5.85 17.87 15.92
N ILE A 199 6.98 18.29 15.33
CA ILE A 199 7.25 19.69 15.03
C ILE A 199 6.24 20.19 14.00
N ALA A 200 6.05 19.48 12.88
CA ALA A 200 5.11 19.87 11.84
C ALA A 200 3.67 19.98 12.36
N ALA A 201 3.22 19.07 13.23
CA ALA A 201 1.90 19.13 13.85
C ALA A 201 1.73 20.38 14.73
N LYS A 202 2.74 20.73 15.52
CA LYS A 202 2.74 21.97 16.33
C LYS A 202 2.73 23.21 15.44
N THR A 203 3.56 23.23 14.39
CA THR A 203 3.61 24.31 13.41
C THR A 203 2.26 24.45 12.69
N GLN A 204 1.61 23.35 12.33
CA GLN A 204 0.30 23.36 11.68
C GLN A 204 -0.79 23.87 12.63
N GLN A 205 -0.74 23.49 13.91
CA GLN A 205 -1.65 24.03 14.92
C GLN A 205 -1.49 25.56 15.05
N PHE A 206 -0.26 26.07 15.04
CA PHE A 206 0.01 27.50 15.00
C PHE A 206 -0.53 28.14 13.70
N ALA A 207 -0.26 27.54 12.55
CA ALA A 207 -0.68 28.02 11.23
C ALA A 207 -2.21 28.13 11.11
N ASN A 208 -2.96 27.18 11.67
CA ASN A 208 -4.43 27.21 11.71
C ASN A 208 -4.95 28.46 12.47
N GLY A 209 -4.18 28.99 13.42
CA GLY A 209 -4.51 30.24 14.13
C GLY A 209 -4.32 31.51 13.31
N LEU A 210 -3.78 31.43 12.09
CA LEU A 210 -3.56 32.56 11.19
C LEU A 210 -4.72 32.81 10.23
N LEU A 211 -5.68 31.88 10.13
CA LEU A 211 -6.78 31.99 9.19
C LEU A 211 -7.60 33.25 9.44
N GLY A 212 -7.85 34.02 8.37
CA GLY A 212 -8.55 35.30 8.40
C GLY A 212 -7.67 36.50 8.75
N GLU A 213 -6.44 36.30 9.23
CA GLU A 213 -5.51 37.40 9.52
C GLU A 213 -5.07 38.13 8.25
N SER A 214 -4.69 39.40 8.41
CA SER A 214 -4.03 40.12 7.30
C SER A 214 -2.67 39.52 6.99
N GLU A 215 -2.23 39.60 5.73
CA GLU A 215 -0.92 39.07 5.31
C GLU A 215 0.23 39.61 6.18
N THR A 216 0.25 40.91 6.44
CA THR A 216 1.27 41.55 7.28
C THR A 216 1.24 41.01 8.71
N ALA A 217 0.05 40.94 9.33
CA ALA A 217 -0.08 40.44 10.71
C ALA A 217 0.32 38.97 10.83
N ALA A 218 -0.05 38.14 9.84
CA ALA A 218 0.32 36.74 9.81
C ALA A 218 1.84 36.56 9.74
N LYS A 219 2.53 37.28 8.85
CA LYS A 219 4.00 37.22 8.74
C LYS A 219 4.70 37.59 10.03
N THR A 220 4.29 38.69 10.65
CA THR A 220 4.85 39.11 11.95
C THR A 220 4.66 38.04 13.01
N LYS A 221 3.44 37.47 13.14
CA LYS A 221 3.19 36.38 14.11
C LYS A 221 4.08 35.17 13.87
N ILE A 222 4.27 34.77 12.62
CA ILE A 222 5.11 33.63 12.24
C ILE A 222 6.57 33.89 12.65
N GLU A 223 7.12 35.05 12.29
CA GLU A 223 8.50 35.43 12.59
C GLU A 223 8.73 35.56 14.10
N ASP A 224 7.80 36.18 14.83
CA ASP A 224 7.84 36.30 16.29
C ASP A 224 7.81 34.94 17.00
N ALA A 225 7.15 33.95 16.39
CA ALA A 225 7.12 32.57 16.87
C ALA A 225 8.34 31.73 16.46
N GLY A 226 9.28 32.30 15.70
CA GLY A 226 10.49 31.63 15.25
C GLY A 226 10.28 30.66 14.07
N TYR A 227 9.15 30.76 13.38
CA TYR A 227 8.86 29.98 12.18
C TYR A 227 9.30 30.74 10.92
N SER A 228 9.43 30.02 9.81
CA SER A 228 9.62 30.63 8.49
C SER A 228 8.31 30.62 7.70
N TRP A 229 8.19 31.48 6.69
CA TRP A 229 7.03 31.50 5.81
C TRP A 229 7.41 31.64 4.34
N ARG A 230 6.52 31.16 3.47
CA ARG A 230 6.49 31.51 2.05
C ARG A 230 5.04 31.63 1.58
N ILE A 231 4.82 32.34 0.48
CA ILE A 231 3.49 32.44 -0.13
C ILE A 231 3.38 31.34 -1.17
N ALA A 232 2.49 30.38 -0.94
CA ALA A 232 2.21 29.30 -1.88
C ALA A 232 1.15 29.70 -2.92
N HIS A 233 0.24 30.60 -2.53
CA HIS A 233 -0.85 31.05 -3.37
C HIS A 233 -1.21 32.51 -3.09
N ARG A 234 -1.55 33.26 -4.15
CA ARG A 234 -2.11 34.60 -4.03
C ARG A 234 -3.20 34.84 -5.07
N ASP A 235 -4.38 35.24 -4.58
CA ASP A 235 -5.48 35.78 -5.39
C ASP A 235 -5.84 34.91 -6.62
N GLY A 236 -5.84 33.58 -6.45
CA GLY A 236 -6.17 32.63 -7.51
C GLY A 236 -4.98 32.08 -8.28
N GLN A 237 -3.75 32.50 -7.95
CA GLN A 237 -2.52 32.05 -8.58
C GLN A 237 -1.62 31.28 -7.62
N ASP A 238 -1.24 30.06 -8.00
CA ASP A 238 -0.24 29.26 -7.30
C ASP A 238 1.19 29.69 -7.70
N PHE A 239 2.11 29.65 -6.74
CA PHE A 239 3.52 29.89 -6.99
C PHE A 239 4.28 28.56 -7.15
N ALA A 240 5.26 28.56 -8.04
CA ALA A 240 6.22 27.47 -8.12
C ALA A 240 7.11 27.49 -6.87
N LEU A 241 7.04 26.44 -6.07
CA LEU A 241 7.80 26.28 -4.83
C LEU A 241 8.85 25.19 -4.99
N THR A 242 9.91 25.27 -4.18
CA THR A 242 10.88 24.19 -4.03
C THR A 242 10.30 23.04 -3.20
N GLU A 243 10.65 21.80 -3.56
CA GLU A 243 10.21 20.56 -2.90
C GLU A 243 11.01 20.21 -1.63
N ASP A 244 11.76 21.16 -1.06
CA ASP A 244 12.51 20.95 0.18
C ASP A 244 11.54 20.89 1.36
N TYR A 245 11.42 19.76 2.06
CA TYR A 245 10.54 19.68 3.23
C TYR A 245 11.11 20.47 4.43
N SER A 246 10.27 21.25 5.10
CA SER A 246 10.65 21.96 6.35
C SER A 246 9.49 21.95 7.36
N PRO A 247 9.62 21.25 8.51
CA PRO A 247 8.53 21.14 9.48
C PRO A 247 8.25 22.45 10.25
N THR A 248 9.07 23.48 10.06
CA THR A 248 8.95 24.81 10.69
C THR A 248 8.59 25.90 9.69
N ARG A 249 8.26 25.55 8.44
CA ARG A 249 7.85 26.52 7.42
C ARG A 249 6.35 26.48 7.17
N ILE A 250 5.74 27.66 7.16
CA ILE A 250 4.32 27.86 6.90
C ILE A 250 4.12 28.36 5.48
N ASN A 251 3.39 27.59 4.68
CA ASN A 251 2.96 27.95 3.34
C ASN A 251 1.64 28.72 3.44
N LEU A 252 1.68 30.03 3.18
CA LEU A 252 0.52 30.91 3.25
C LEU A 252 -0.23 30.98 1.92
N PHE A 253 -1.56 30.91 2.00
CA PHE A 253 -2.46 31.11 0.89
C PHE A 253 -3.27 32.39 1.13
N ILE A 254 -3.04 33.39 0.28
CA ILE A 254 -3.57 34.73 0.47
C ILE A 254 -4.67 35.03 -0.55
N ARG A 255 -5.77 35.63 -0.08
CA ARG A 255 -6.83 36.18 -0.92
C ARG A 255 -7.27 37.51 -0.34
N SER A 256 -7.30 38.56 -1.16
CA SER A 256 -7.72 39.90 -0.74
C SER A 256 -6.99 40.38 0.52
N ASN A 257 -5.65 40.20 0.53
CA ASN A 257 -4.76 40.56 1.64
C ASN A 257 -5.05 39.84 2.97
N ARG A 258 -5.75 38.69 2.94
CA ARG A 258 -6.01 37.84 4.09
C ARG A 258 -5.59 36.41 3.86
N VAL A 259 -5.15 35.75 4.92
CA VAL A 259 -4.89 34.31 4.91
C VAL A 259 -6.22 33.58 4.83
N PHE A 260 -6.41 32.76 3.80
CA PHE A 260 -7.58 31.86 3.71
C PHE A 260 -7.20 30.39 3.90
N ASP A 261 -5.93 30.05 3.77
CA ASP A 261 -5.38 28.73 4.10
C ASP A 261 -3.90 28.86 4.53
N ALA A 262 -3.43 27.92 5.33
CA ALA A 262 -2.06 27.86 5.81
C ALA A 262 -1.66 26.39 6.07
N THR A 263 -0.63 25.91 5.38
CA THR A 263 -0.22 24.49 5.44
C THR A 263 1.26 24.34 5.75
N VAL A 264 1.65 23.24 6.38
CA VAL A 264 3.04 22.90 6.69
C VAL A 264 3.47 21.71 5.85
N TRP A 265 4.43 21.94 4.95
CA TRP A 265 5.14 20.96 4.13
C TRP A 265 6.39 21.60 3.49
#